data_AF-A0A1U7DNL6-F1
#
_entry.id   AF-A0A1U7DNL6-F1
#
_cell.length_a   1.000
_cell.length_b   1.000
_cell.length_c   1.000
_cell.angle_alpha   90.00
_cell.angle_beta   90.00
_cell.angle_gamma   90.00
#
_symmetry.space_group_name_H-M   'P 1'
#
loop_
_entity.id
_entity.type
_entity.pdbx_description
1 polymer ?
#
loop_
_entity_poly.entity_id
_entity_poly.type
_entity_poly.pdbx_seq_one_letter_code
_entity_poly.pdbx_strand_id
1 'polypeptide(L)'
;MVKNLSFFIIVFVFCSNLFAQEVSISTRFSQDGTIYKNINKSINELIQPLTSFKEGQKCIVLDYLGNDNYKVQFKDDIGLVTIEDLVVNEEIEDLYFDFQEKERERRKKEEEARRKRIYEIVNKEKIEKEKAEQRRLDSIAKAEESARLEKQRLEAEARKRAAAIREQRRLDSIAKAEESARLEKQRLEAEARKRAAALREQRRLDSIAKAEESARLEKQRLEAEARKRAAAIREQRRLDSIAKAEESARLEKQRLEAEARKRAAAIREQRRLDSIAKAEESARLEKQRLEAEARKRAAALREQRRLDSIAKAEEAARLEKQRLEAEARKRAAAIREQRRLDSIAKAEESARLEKQRLEEARKRAAALREQRRLDSIAKAEESARLEKQRLEEARKRAAALREQRRLDSIAKAKEAEQKRIALEKKQPKEKKKIDIKALERQKFRRTCHYAMNEFDYISQEKIILTKKYNLSKNLSVELYKKGGKVDVFFNSSLNLGCVSGYSSKKSYVKVQLTNNKVVTFYHTYGTNCSDFEFKGSLSKEQMTVLKSAPIKSVLLKGTEGSSEISNIDYKEFFLDKLKCVE
;
A
#
# COMPACT_ATOMS: atom_id res chain seq x y z
N MET A 1 -31.79 -26.90 -47.21
CA MET A 1 -31.20 -25.92 -48.14
C MET A 1 -30.08 -25.21 -47.36
N VAL A 2 -28.78 -25.33 -47.67
CA VAL A 2 -28.08 -25.07 -48.94
C VAL A 2 -28.25 -23.58 -49.28
N LYS A 3 -27.23 -22.70 -49.32
CA LYS A 3 -25.77 -22.87 -49.55
C LYS A 3 -25.00 -21.64 -49.00
N ASN A 4 -23.73 -21.85 -48.58
CA ASN A 4 -22.56 -20.94 -48.72
C ASN A 4 -22.66 -19.49 -48.15
N LEU A 5 -21.57 -18.83 -47.75
CA LEU A 5 -20.25 -18.82 -48.38
C LEU A 5 -19.13 -18.45 -47.39
N SER A 6 -18.32 -19.43 -46.98
CA SER A 6 -17.02 -19.18 -46.35
C SER A 6 -15.98 -18.85 -47.42
N PHE A 7 -15.68 -17.56 -47.64
CA PHE A 7 -14.64 -17.15 -48.60
C PHE A 7 -13.91 -15.86 -48.16
N PHE A 8 -12.86 -16.06 -47.37
CA PHE A 8 -11.68 -15.19 -47.25
C PHE A 8 -10.53 -16.17 -46.88
N ILE A 9 -9.91 -16.87 -47.83
CA ILE A 9 -8.77 -16.36 -48.61
C ILE A 9 -7.78 -15.69 -47.64
N ILE A 10 -6.70 -16.32 -47.15
CA ILE A 10 -5.77 -17.30 -47.76
C ILE A 10 -5.27 -16.87 -49.15
N VAL A 11 -4.93 -15.59 -49.32
CA VAL A 11 -3.94 -15.10 -50.29
C VAL A 11 -3.18 -13.96 -49.62
N PHE A 12 -2.08 -14.30 -48.96
CA PHE A 12 -0.92 -13.41 -48.79
C PHE A 12 0.39 -14.21 -48.60
N VAL A 13 0.47 -15.37 -49.26
CA VAL A 13 1.75 -16.01 -49.60
C VAL A 13 2.09 -15.53 -51.01
N PHE A 14 2.43 -14.25 -51.12
CA PHE A 14 2.94 -13.70 -52.38
C PHE A 14 4.37 -14.20 -52.55
N CYS A 15 4.65 -14.85 -53.67
CA CYS A 15 5.89 -15.58 -53.88
C CYS A 15 7.11 -14.66 -53.83
N SER A 16 7.84 -14.67 -52.72
CA SER A 16 9.25 -14.25 -52.69
C SER A 16 10.15 -15.35 -53.26
N ASN A 17 9.82 -15.82 -54.48
CA ASN A 17 10.79 -16.49 -55.32
C ASN A 17 11.68 -15.40 -55.90
N LEU A 18 12.91 -15.30 -55.41
CA LEU A 18 13.95 -14.60 -56.17
C LEU A 18 14.10 -15.34 -57.50
N PHE A 19 13.65 -14.74 -58.59
CA PHE A 19 14.15 -15.11 -59.91
C PHE A 19 15.61 -14.66 -59.96
N ALA A 20 16.51 -15.57 -59.63
CA ALA A 20 17.86 -15.50 -60.16
C ALA A 20 17.72 -15.67 -61.68
N GLN A 21 17.83 -14.58 -62.44
CA GLN A 21 18.03 -14.70 -63.88
C GLN A 21 19.36 -15.41 -64.09
N GLU A 22 19.33 -16.52 -64.83
CA GLU A 22 20.56 -17.16 -65.29
C GLU A 22 21.24 -16.21 -66.28
N VAL A 23 22.38 -15.66 -65.86
CA VAL A 23 23.18 -14.76 -66.69
C VAL A 23 23.67 -15.53 -67.90
N SER A 24 23.47 -14.96 -69.09
CA SER A 24 23.82 -15.59 -70.37
C SER A 24 24.05 -14.51 -71.42
N ILE A 25 25.29 -14.01 -71.49
CA ILE A 25 25.69 -12.88 -72.34
C ILE A 25 26.54 -13.40 -73.49
N SER A 26 26.14 -13.13 -74.74
CA SER A 26 26.89 -13.59 -75.90
C SER A 26 28.01 -12.62 -76.25
N THR A 27 29.25 -13.11 -76.31
CA THR A 27 30.42 -12.32 -76.72
C THR A 27 31.40 -13.15 -77.56
N ARG A 28 32.62 -12.65 -77.75
CA ARG A 28 33.74 -13.32 -78.41
C ARG A 28 34.99 -13.21 -77.56
N PHE A 29 35.94 -14.09 -77.82
CA PHE A 29 37.29 -13.93 -77.29
C PHE A 29 38.05 -12.81 -78.02
N SER A 30 38.77 -11.98 -77.27
CA SER A 30 39.59 -10.85 -77.73
C SER A 30 40.99 -11.26 -78.19
N GLN A 31 41.45 -12.46 -77.81
CA GLN A 31 42.79 -12.98 -78.09
C GLN A 31 42.77 -14.52 -78.18
N ASP A 32 43.89 -15.12 -78.59
CA ASP A 32 44.13 -16.57 -78.44
C ASP A 32 44.43 -16.89 -76.97
N GLY A 33 43.80 -17.93 -76.41
CA GLY A 33 43.87 -18.20 -74.97
C GLY A 33 43.39 -19.60 -74.56
N THR A 34 43.20 -19.81 -73.26
CA THR A 34 42.81 -21.11 -72.69
C THR A 34 41.78 -20.97 -71.58
N ILE A 35 40.76 -21.84 -71.57
CA ILE A 35 39.75 -21.93 -70.53
C ILE A 35 40.29 -22.80 -69.38
N TYR A 36 40.10 -22.34 -68.15
CA TYR A 36 40.56 -23.04 -66.93
C TYR A 36 39.39 -23.62 -66.14
N LYS A 37 39.64 -24.71 -65.40
CA LYS A 37 38.59 -25.38 -64.62
C LYS A 37 38.30 -24.69 -63.28
N ASN A 38 39.32 -24.10 -62.67
CA ASN A 38 39.30 -23.64 -61.29
C ASN A 38 40.10 -22.35 -61.11
N ILE A 39 39.87 -21.67 -59.98
CA ILE A 39 40.62 -20.48 -59.57
C ILE A 39 41.21 -20.66 -58.18
N ASN A 40 42.48 -20.32 -58.02
CA ASN A 40 43.12 -20.21 -56.71
C ASN A 40 42.79 -18.86 -56.06
N LYS A 41 41.74 -18.85 -55.23
CA LYS A 41 41.15 -17.62 -54.66
C LYS A 41 42.07 -16.80 -53.74
N SER A 42 43.18 -17.37 -53.23
CA SER A 42 44.11 -16.62 -52.36
C SER A 42 45.11 -15.76 -53.13
N ILE A 43 45.40 -16.12 -54.39
CA ILE A 43 46.38 -15.42 -55.26
C ILE A 43 45.77 -14.94 -56.60
N ASN A 44 44.47 -15.20 -56.82
CA ASN A 44 43.71 -14.81 -58.02
C ASN A 44 44.26 -15.40 -59.34
N GLU A 45 44.67 -16.68 -59.32
CA GLU A 45 45.27 -17.34 -60.47
C GLU A 45 44.36 -18.45 -61.01
N LEU A 46 44.15 -18.48 -62.34
CA LEU A 46 43.38 -19.52 -63.01
C LEU A 46 44.23 -20.79 -63.17
N ILE A 47 43.66 -21.95 -62.82
CA ILE A 47 44.37 -23.22 -62.74
C ILE A 47 43.61 -24.37 -63.41
N GLN A 48 44.35 -25.41 -63.80
CA GLN A 48 43.84 -26.60 -64.50
C GLN A 48 43.24 -26.24 -65.88
N PRO A 49 44.07 -26.04 -66.92
CA PRO A 49 43.58 -25.74 -68.27
C PRO A 49 42.71 -26.88 -68.82
N LEU A 50 41.68 -26.52 -69.58
CA LEU A 50 40.69 -27.42 -70.18
C LEU A 50 40.80 -27.47 -71.71
N THR A 51 40.62 -26.32 -72.36
CA THR A 51 40.45 -26.20 -73.81
C THR A 51 40.99 -24.85 -74.27
N SER A 52 41.64 -24.80 -75.43
CA SER A 52 42.14 -23.54 -76.01
C SER A 52 41.17 -22.95 -77.03
N PHE A 53 41.12 -21.62 -77.09
CA PHE A 53 40.30 -20.84 -78.02
C PHE A 53 41.16 -19.90 -78.85
N LYS A 54 40.56 -19.34 -79.90
CA LYS A 54 41.16 -18.33 -80.76
C LYS A 54 40.41 -17.01 -80.74
N GLU A 55 41.11 -15.94 -81.07
CA GLU A 55 40.53 -14.60 -81.26
C GLU A 55 39.29 -14.64 -82.16
N GLY A 56 38.26 -13.87 -81.78
CA GLY A 56 37.02 -13.70 -82.54
C GLY A 56 36.04 -14.87 -82.46
N GLN A 57 36.40 -16.01 -81.85
CA GLN A 57 35.49 -17.13 -81.61
C GLN A 57 34.43 -16.76 -80.57
N LYS A 58 33.18 -17.19 -80.79
CA LYS A 58 32.05 -16.87 -79.91
C LYS A 58 32.06 -17.70 -78.63
N CYS A 59 31.72 -17.07 -77.51
CA CYS A 59 31.48 -17.69 -76.22
C CYS A 59 30.26 -17.05 -75.52
N ILE A 60 29.85 -17.63 -74.40
CA ILE A 60 28.75 -17.10 -73.57
C ILE A 60 29.28 -16.89 -72.15
N VAL A 61 29.17 -15.68 -71.62
CA VAL A 61 29.46 -15.40 -70.20
C VAL A 61 28.24 -15.83 -69.37
N LEU A 62 28.50 -16.65 -68.35
CA LEU A 62 27.51 -17.27 -67.48
C LEU A 62 27.51 -16.71 -66.05
N ASP A 63 28.62 -16.12 -65.60
CA ASP A 63 28.74 -15.53 -64.26
C ASP A 63 29.99 -14.62 -64.18
N TYR A 64 29.99 -13.68 -63.25
CA TYR A 64 31.17 -12.89 -62.88
C TYR A 64 31.56 -13.21 -61.43
N LEU A 65 32.79 -13.70 -61.25
CA LEU A 65 33.25 -14.27 -59.98
C LEU A 65 34.04 -13.28 -59.12
N GLY A 66 34.22 -12.04 -59.58
CA GLY A 66 35.07 -11.03 -58.97
C GLY A 66 36.52 -11.09 -59.44
N ASN A 67 37.26 -10.01 -59.18
CA ASN A 67 38.67 -9.84 -59.56
C ASN A 67 38.94 -10.16 -61.04
N ASP A 68 38.07 -9.68 -61.92
CA ASP A 68 38.17 -9.81 -63.38
C ASP A 68 38.10 -11.25 -63.92
N ASN A 69 37.63 -12.21 -63.11
CA ASN A 69 37.41 -13.60 -63.52
C ASN A 69 35.94 -13.85 -63.92
N TYR A 70 35.74 -14.41 -65.10
CA TYR A 70 34.42 -14.71 -65.66
C TYR A 70 34.26 -16.21 -65.87
N LYS A 71 33.06 -16.71 -65.59
CA LYS A 71 32.66 -18.06 -65.95
C LYS A 71 32.05 -18.03 -67.35
N VAL A 72 32.55 -18.85 -68.25
CA VAL A 72 32.12 -18.90 -69.65
C VAL A 72 31.75 -20.32 -70.08
N GLN A 73 30.84 -20.41 -71.04
CA GLN A 73 30.62 -21.58 -71.87
C GLN A 73 31.23 -21.37 -73.25
N PHE A 74 31.95 -22.37 -73.73
CA PHE A 74 32.51 -22.41 -75.07
C PHE A 74 32.39 -23.85 -75.61
N LYS A 75 31.57 -24.02 -76.67
CA LYS A 75 31.14 -25.34 -77.13
C LYS A 75 30.49 -26.11 -75.96
N ASP A 76 30.93 -27.33 -75.71
CA ASP A 76 30.47 -28.21 -74.63
C ASP A 76 31.25 -28.00 -73.31
N ASP A 77 32.31 -27.18 -73.31
CA ASP A 77 33.13 -26.89 -72.14
C ASP A 77 32.59 -25.67 -71.36
N ILE A 78 32.57 -25.77 -70.03
CA ILE A 78 32.30 -24.64 -69.12
C ILE A 78 33.51 -24.47 -68.20
N GLY A 79 34.03 -23.26 -68.13
CA GLY A 79 35.18 -22.94 -67.27
C GLY A 79 35.37 -21.44 -67.09
N LEU A 80 36.59 -21.03 -66.78
CA LEU A 80 36.97 -19.70 -66.34
C LEU A 80 37.96 -19.06 -67.30
N VAL A 81 37.79 -17.76 -67.52
CA VAL A 81 38.68 -16.87 -68.29
C VAL A 81 38.77 -15.51 -67.57
N THR A 82 39.70 -14.66 -67.98
CA THR A 82 39.83 -13.29 -67.46
C THR A 82 39.06 -12.29 -68.33
N ILE A 83 38.94 -11.03 -67.88
CA ILE A 83 38.43 -9.93 -68.72
C ILE A 83 39.30 -9.70 -69.96
N GLU A 84 40.60 -9.95 -69.86
CA GLU A 84 41.56 -9.75 -70.97
C GLU A 84 41.26 -10.67 -72.15
N ASP A 85 40.64 -11.82 -71.88
CA ASP A 85 40.23 -12.81 -72.87
C ASP A 85 38.90 -12.49 -73.56
N LEU A 86 38.14 -11.50 -73.10
CA LEU A 86 36.77 -11.22 -73.57
C LEU A 86 36.65 -9.86 -74.27
N VAL A 87 35.88 -9.83 -75.35
CA VAL A 87 35.40 -8.56 -75.92
C VAL A 87 34.33 -8.01 -74.98
N VAL A 88 34.63 -6.89 -74.32
CA VAL A 88 33.71 -6.22 -73.38
C VAL A 88 32.57 -5.55 -74.15
N ASN A 89 31.34 -5.73 -73.66
CA ASN A 89 30.14 -5.06 -74.11
C ASN A 89 29.34 -4.54 -72.90
N GLU A 90 28.31 -3.73 -73.15
CA GLU A 90 27.48 -3.11 -72.10
C GLU A 90 26.91 -4.15 -71.12
N GLU A 91 26.48 -5.32 -71.60
CA GLU A 91 25.97 -6.42 -70.76
C GLU A 91 27.03 -6.98 -69.78
N ILE A 92 28.31 -7.05 -70.18
CA ILE A 92 29.42 -7.48 -69.30
C ILE A 92 29.76 -6.38 -68.28
N GLU A 93 29.70 -5.10 -68.67
CA GLU A 93 29.89 -3.98 -67.75
C GLU A 93 28.77 -3.93 -66.70
N ASP A 94 27.52 -4.08 -67.12
CA ASP A 94 26.36 -4.18 -66.22
C ASP A 94 26.53 -5.33 -65.23
N LEU A 95 26.91 -6.53 -65.70
CA LEU A 95 27.20 -7.70 -64.84
C LEU A 95 28.29 -7.40 -63.79
N TYR A 96 29.33 -6.68 -64.17
CA TYR A 96 30.39 -6.24 -63.25
C TYR A 96 29.84 -5.27 -62.20
N PHE A 97 29.07 -4.25 -62.59
CA PHE A 97 28.52 -3.26 -61.67
C PHE A 97 27.47 -3.89 -60.72
N ASP A 98 26.65 -4.81 -61.22
CA ASP A 98 25.68 -5.60 -60.45
C ASP A 98 26.37 -6.40 -59.34
N PHE A 99 27.50 -7.05 -59.66
CA PHE A 99 28.30 -7.77 -58.68
C PHE A 99 28.88 -6.83 -57.61
N GLN A 100 29.42 -5.67 -58.02
CA GLN A 100 29.96 -4.67 -57.09
C GLN A 100 28.88 -4.06 -56.19
N GLU A 101 27.68 -3.83 -56.70
CA GLU A 101 26.51 -3.42 -55.92
C GLU A 101 26.10 -4.50 -54.91
N LYS A 102 25.96 -5.76 -55.33
CA LYS A 102 25.63 -6.89 -54.45
C LYS A 102 26.65 -7.06 -53.32
N GLU A 103 27.95 -6.98 -53.61
CA GLU A 103 29.01 -7.03 -52.58
C GLU A 103 29.08 -5.76 -51.71
N ARG A 104 28.66 -4.59 -52.22
CA ARG A 104 28.50 -3.36 -51.41
C ARG A 104 27.31 -3.47 -50.47
N GLU A 105 26.17 -3.97 -50.93
CA GLU A 105 25.00 -4.27 -50.09
C GLU A 105 25.32 -5.30 -49.02
N ARG A 106 25.99 -6.38 -49.40
CA ARG A 106 26.41 -7.44 -48.47
C ARG A 106 27.24 -6.86 -47.33
N ARG A 107 28.28 -6.07 -47.65
CA ARG A 107 29.10 -5.38 -46.64
C ARG A 107 28.27 -4.46 -45.74
N LYS A 108 27.31 -3.70 -46.29
CA LYS A 108 26.37 -2.89 -45.49
C LYS A 108 25.51 -3.74 -44.55
N LYS A 109 24.91 -4.83 -45.05
CA LYS A 109 24.07 -5.78 -44.29
C LYS A 109 24.86 -6.49 -43.19
N GLU A 110 26.10 -6.91 -43.47
CA GLU A 110 27.02 -7.49 -42.50
C GLU A 110 27.44 -6.46 -41.42
N GLU A 111 27.71 -5.21 -41.80
CA GLU A 111 28.02 -4.15 -40.84
C GLU A 111 26.79 -3.79 -39.98
N GLU A 112 25.60 -3.69 -40.55
CA GLU A 112 24.35 -3.46 -39.81
C GLU A 112 24.08 -4.59 -38.82
N ALA A 113 24.20 -5.86 -39.27
CA ALA A 113 24.08 -7.02 -38.40
C ALA A 113 25.17 -7.07 -37.30
N ARG A 114 26.37 -6.51 -37.55
CA ARG A 114 27.42 -6.35 -36.54
C ARG A 114 27.08 -5.24 -35.55
N ARG A 115 26.64 -4.07 -36.03
CA ARG A 115 26.17 -2.94 -35.20
C ARG A 115 25.01 -3.34 -34.29
N LYS A 116 24.02 -4.07 -34.83
CA LYS A 116 22.89 -4.63 -34.07
C LYS A 116 23.35 -5.60 -32.99
N ARG A 117 24.24 -6.55 -33.32
CA ARG A 117 24.82 -7.48 -32.32
C ARG A 117 25.60 -6.75 -31.22
N ILE A 118 26.39 -5.72 -31.57
CA ILE A 118 27.09 -4.89 -30.57
C ILE A 118 26.08 -4.15 -29.68
N TYR A 119 25.04 -3.57 -30.26
CA TYR A 119 23.97 -2.88 -29.50
C TYR A 119 23.26 -3.82 -28.53
N GLU A 120 22.92 -5.05 -28.96
CA GLU A 120 22.29 -6.08 -28.13
C GLU A 120 23.20 -6.56 -27.00
N ILE A 121 24.52 -6.66 -27.23
CA ILE A 121 25.51 -7.02 -26.20
C ILE A 121 25.67 -5.88 -25.18
N VAL A 122 25.91 -4.65 -25.64
CA VAL A 122 26.13 -3.48 -24.77
C VAL A 122 24.90 -3.15 -23.93
N ASN A 123 23.71 -3.27 -24.51
CA ASN A 123 22.45 -2.96 -23.82
C ASN A 123 21.74 -4.20 -23.25
N LYS A 124 22.42 -5.35 -23.15
CA LYS A 124 21.82 -6.63 -22.75
C LYS A 124 20.95 -6.51 -21.49
N GLU A 125 21.50 -5.93 -20.41
CA GLU A 125 20.76 -5.76 -19.16
C GLU A 125 19.53 -4.87 -19.30
N LYS A 126 19.61 -3.82 -20.12
CA LYS A 126 18.50 -2.89 -20.36
C LYS A 126 17.39 -3.59 -21.12
N ILE A 127 17.74 -4.31 -22.19
CA ILE A 127 16.82 -5.12 -23.00
C ILE A 127 16.19 -6.25 -22.15
N GLU A 128 16.95 -6.88 -21.25
CA GLU A 128 16.42 -7.89 -20.33
C GLU A 128 15.48 -7.28 -19.27
N LYS A 129 15.78 -6.09 -18.74
CA LYS A 129 14.88 -5.33 -17.85
C LYS A 129 13.58 -4.95 -18.56
N GLU A 130 13.65 -4.39 -19.77
CA GLU A 130 12.48 -4.04 -20.60
C GLU A 130 11.64 -5.28 -20.94
N LYS A 131 12.27 -6.40 -21.31
CA LYS A 131 11.57 -7.69 -21.53
C LYS A 131 10.95 -8.25 -20.25
N ALA A 132 11.59 -8.09 -19.09
CA ALA A 132 11.05 -8.53 -17.81
C ALA A 132 9.87 -7.65 -17.36
N GLU A 133 9.93 -6.35 -17.62
CA GLU A 133 8.83 -5.40 -17.40
C GLU A 133 7.65 -5.69 -18.32
N GLN A 134 7.88 -5.89 -19.62
CA GLN A 134 6.82 -6.30 -20.55
C GLN A 134 6.16 -7.62 -20.10
N ARG A 135 6.95 -8.64 -19.72
CA ARG A 135 6.41 -9.90 -19.17
C ARG A 135 5.56 -9.70 -17.90
N ARG A 136 5.91 -8.73 -17.04
CA ARG A 136 5.10 -8.37 -15.87
C ARG A 136 3.80 -7.71 -16.28
N LEU A 137 3.83 -6.76 -17.23
CA LEU A 137 2.64 -6.11 -17.77
C LEU A 137 1.71 -7.13 -18.45
N ASP A 138 2.24 -8.02 -19.29
CA ASP A 138 1.48 -9.11 -19.93
C ASP A 138 0.85 -10.07 -18.89
N SER A 139 1.56 -10.34 -17.78
CA SER A 139 1.05 -11.18 -16.70
C SER A 139 -0.05 -10.48 -15.89
N ILE A 140 0.08 -9.17 -15.65
CA ILE A 140 -0.96 -8.35 -15.00
C ILE A 140 -2.20 -8.30 -15.89
N ALA A 141 -2.06 -8.00 -17.18
CA ALA A 141 -3.19 -7.96 -18.12
C ALA A 141 -3.96 -9.30 -18.17
N LYS A 142 -3.25 -10.44 -18.19
CA LYS A 142 -3.86 -11.79 -18.10
C LYS A 142 -4.54 -12.06 -16.76
N ALA A 143 -4.00 -11.54 -15.65
CA ALA A 143 -4.63 -11.65 -14.34
C ALA A 143 -5.90 -10.79 -14.22
N GLU A 144 -5.89 -9.58 -14.79
CA GLU A 144 -7.06 -8.70 -14.84
C GLU A 144 -8.16 -9.27 -15.75
N GLU A 145 -7.80 -9.83 -16.90
CA GLU A 145 -8.73 -10.52 -17.79
C GLU A 145 -9.36 -11.75 -17.09
N SER A 146 -8.56 -12.58 -16.42
CA SER A 146 -9.08 -13.75 -15.71
C SER A 146 -10.02 -13.37 -14.55
N ALA A 147 -9.68 -12.34 -13.77
CA ALA A 147 -10.54 -11.79 -12.71
C ALA A 147 -11.84 -11.20 -13.27
N ARG A 148 -11.79 -10.55 -14.45
CA ARG A 148 -12.98 -10.03 -15.15
C ARG A 148 -13.91 -11.16 -15.61
N LEU A 149 -13.35 -12.23 -16.17
CA LEU A 149 -14.11 -13.42 -16.59
C LEU A 149 -14.71 -14.16 -15.37
N GLU A 150 -13.98 -14.29 -14.27
CA GLU A 150 -14.50 -14.87 -13.03
C GLU A 150 -15.65 -14.04 -12.45
N LYS A 151 -15.51 -12.71 -12.41
CA LYS A 151 -16.60 -11.81 -11.99
C LYS A 151 -17.85 -11.99 -12.85
N GLN A 152 -17.71 -12.03 -14.19
CA GLN A 152 -18.84 -12.27 -15.10
C GLN A 152 -19.50 -13.63 -14.87
N ARG A 153 -18.70 -14.68 -14.62
CA ARG A 153 -19.21 -16.02 -14.27
C ARG A 153 -20.00 -16.00 -12.96
N LEU A 154 -19.49 -15.35 -11.90
CA LEU A 154 -20.16 -15.24 -10.61
C LEU A 154 -21.46 -14.43 -10.71
N GLU A 155 -21.48 -13.33 -11.47
CA GLU A 155 -22.70 -12.56 -11.75
C GLU A 155 -23.75 -13.39 -12.52
N ALA A 156 -23.33 -14.17 -13.52
CA ALA A 156 -24.21 -15.07 -14.25
C ALA A 156 -24.78 -16.19 -13.36
N GLU A 157 -23.97 -16.74 -12.46
CA GLU A 157 -24.42 -17.74 -11.48
C GLU A 157 -25.40 -17.13 -10.46
N ALA A 158 -25.12 -15.94 -9.94
CA ALA A 158 -26.02 -15.22 -9.04
C ALA A 158 -27.38 -14.94 -9.71
N ARG A 159 -27.40 -14.54 -10.99
CA ARG A 159 -28.64 -14.37 -11.78
C ARG A 159 -29.41 -15.70 -11.92
N LYS A 160 -28.73 -16.81 -12.22
CA LYS A 160 -29.36 -18.14 -12.29
C LYS A 160 -29.95 -18.57 -10.95
N ARG A 161 -29.22 -18.40 -9.84
CA ARG A 161 -29.71 -18.69 -8.49
C ARG A 161 -30.93 -17.82 -8.13
N ALA A 162 -30.91 -16.53 -8.45
CA ALA A 162 -32.05 -15.64 -8.23
C ALA A 162 -33.29 -16.02 -9.05
N ALA A 163 -33.11 -16.46 -10.30
CA ALA A 163 -34.20 -16.98 -11.13
C ALA A 163 -34.79 -18.28 -10.55
N ALA A 164 -33.94 -19.23 -10.13
CA ALA A 164 -34.38 -20.48 -9.50
C ALA A 164 -35.17 -20.22 -8.19
N ILE A 165 -34.73 -19.29 -7.35
CA ILE A 165 -35.45 -18.90 -6.12
C ILE A 165 -36.81 -18.26 -6.45
N ARG A 166 -36.91 -17.45 -7.50
CA ARG A 166 -38.20 -16.88 -7.95
C ARG A 166 -39.16 -17.96 -8.43
N GLU A 167 -38.69 -18.92 -9.23
CA GLU A 167 -39.53 -20.01 -9.71
C GLU A 167 -39.94 -20.95 -8.56
N GLN A 168 -39.04 -21.29 -7.63
CA GLN A 168 -39.41 -22.05 -6.43
C GLN A 168 -40.51 -21.35 -5.63
N ARG A 169 -40.39 -20.04 -5.37
CA ARG A 169 -41.44 -19.26 -4.68
C ARG A 169 -42.77 -19.27 -5.43
N ARG A 170 -42.74 -19.21 -6.76
CA ARG A 170 -43.93 -19.31 -7.61
C ARG A 170 -44.59 -20.68 -7.48
N LEU A 171 -43.82 -21.76 -7.53
CA LEU A 171 -44.31 -23.13 -7.35
C LEU A 171 -44.86 -23.35 -5.93
N ASP A 172 -44.19 -22.86 -4.89
CA ASP A 172 -44.66 -22.90 -3.50
C ASP A 172 -45.99 -22.14 -3.32
N SER A 173 -46.15 -21.00 -3.99
CA SER A 173 -47.41 -20.24 -4.02
C SER A 173 -48.53 -20.98 -4.74
N ILE A 174 -48.25 -21.65 -5.87
CA ILE A 174 -49.22 -22.48 -6.59
C ILE A 174 -49.66 -23.66 -5.71
N ALA A 175 -48.72 -24.39 -5.11
CA ALA A 175 -49.02 -25.53 -4.24
C ALA A 175 -49.91 -25.14 -3.05
N LYS A 176 -49.67 -23.98 -2.42
CA LYS A 176 -50.53 -23.45 -1.35
C LYS A 176 -51.93 -23.08 -1.85
N ALA A 177 -52.04 -22.52 -3.05
CA ALA A 177 -53.34 -22.22 -3.65
C ALA A 177 -54.14 -23.50 -3.93
N GLU A 178 -53.50 -24.52 -4.51
CA GLU A 178 -54.09 -25.84 -4.76
C GLU A 178 -54.51 -26.55 -3.46
N GLU A 179 -53.69 -26.51 -2.42
CA GLU A 179 -54.03 -27.07 -1.10
C GLU A 179 -55.24 -26.35 -0.48
N SER A 180 -55.28 -25.01 -0.55
CA SER A 180 -56.42 -24.23 -0.04
C SER A 180 -57.73 -24.54 -0.78
N ALA A 181 -57.70 -24.63 -2.11
CA ALA A 181 -58.86 -24.99 -2.92
C ALA A 181 -59.32 -26.44 -2.65
N ARG A 182 -58.39 -27.36 -2.40
CA ARG A 182 -58.71 -28.74 -2.01
C ARG A 182 -59.39 -28.82 -0.64
N LEU A 183 -58.92 -28.05 0.34
CA LEU A 183 -59.52 -27.98 1.68
C LEU A 183 -60.91 -27.33 1.64
N GLU A 184 -61.09 -26.26 0.86
CA GLU A 184 -62.40 -25.63 0.65
C GLU A 184 -63.39 -26.60 0.00
N LYS A 185 -62.98 -27.31 -1.06
CA LYS A 185 -63.80 -28.36 -1.69
C LYS A 185 -64.20 -29.45 -0.68
N GLN A 186 -63.28 -29.94 0.14
CA GLN A 186 -63.58 -30.94 1.19
C GLN A 186 -64.58 -30.40 2.23
N ARG A 187 -64.46 -29.14 2.62
CA ARG A 187 -65.39 -28.47 3.54
C ARG A 187 -66.80 -28.40 2.94
N LEU A 188 -66.92 -27.97 1.69
CA LEU A 188 -68.20 -27.90 0.96
C LEU A 188 -68.84 -29.28 0.78
N GLU A 189 -68.06 -30.30 0.42
CA GLU A 189 -68.54 -31.69 0.35
C GLU A 189 -69.01 -32.23 1.71
N ALA A 190 -68.29 -31.94 2.79
CA ALA A 190 -68.67 -32.33 4.14
C ALA A 190 -69.95 -31.62 4.61
N GLU A 191 -70.12 -30.34 4.28
CA GLU A 191 -71.33 -29.58 4.58
C GLU A 191 -72.53 -30.11 3.78
N ALA A 192 -72.36 -30.39 2.49
CA ALA A 192 -73.40 -31.02 1.66
C ALA A 192 -73.83 -32.38 2.23
N ARG A 193 -72.88 -33.21 2.68
CA ARG A 193 -73.19 -34.49 3.36
C ARG A 193 -73.96 -34.29 4.67
N LYS A 194 -73.59 -33.30 5.50
CA LYS A 194 -74.33 -32.96 6.74
C LYS A 194 -75.76 -32.49 6.45
N ARG A 195 -75.95 -31.60 5.48
CA ARG A 195 -77.28 -31.13 5.04
C ARG A 195 -78.14 -32.31 4.54
N ALA A 196 -77.56 -33.21 3.72
CA ALA A 196 -78.25 -34.40 3.23
C ALA A 196 -78.60 -35.41 4.34
N ALA A 197 -77.75 -35.55 5.36
CA ALA A 197 -78.03 -36.37 6.54
C ALA A 197 -79.15 -35.78 7.40
N ALA A 198 -79.14 -34.46 7.66
CA ALA A 198 -80.19 -33.76 8.39
C ALA A 198 -81.56 -33.87 7.69
N LEU A 199 -81.60 -33.70 6.36
CA LEU A 199 -82.79 -33.91 5.54
C LEU A 199 -83.32 -35.36 5.60
N ARG A 200 -82.44 -36.36 5.70
CA ARG A 200 -82.84 -37.77 5.88
C ARG A 200 -83.39 -38.03 7.27
N GLU A 201 -82.76 -37.50 8.31
CA GLU A 201 -83.24 -37.69 9.69
C GLU A 201 -84.54 -36.93 9.93
N GLN A 202 -84.71 -35.73 9.37
CA GLN A 202 -86.01 -35.02 9.38
C GLN A 202 -87.10 -35.88 8.73
N ARG A 203 -86.89 -36.38 7.51
CA ARG A 203 -87.84 -37.29 6.83
C ARG A 203 -88.11 -38.57 7.63
N ARG A 204 -87.13 -39.09 8.35
CA ARG A 204 -87.28 -40.27 9.22
C ARG A 204 -88.11 -39.94 10.45
N LEU A 205 -87.86 -38.81 11.12
CA LEU A 205 -88.64 -38.33 12.26
C LEU A 205 -90.08 -38.01 11.86
N ASP A 206 -90.30 -37.36 10.71
CA ASP A 206 -91.64 -37.15 10.13
C ASP A 206 -92.36 -38.48 9.84
N SER A 207 -91.61 -39.52 9.44
CA SER A 207 -92.16 -40.86 9.20
C SER A 207 -92.44 -41.63 10.51
N ILE A 208 -91.59 -41.47 11.52
CA ILE A 208 -91.78 -42.05 12.86
C ILE A 208 -92.98 -41.39 13.54
N ALA A 209 -93.11 -40.07 13.49
CA ALA A 209 -94.27 -39.36 14.06
C ALA A 209 -95.59 -39.85 13.45
N LYS A 210 -95.64 -39.99 12.11
CA LYS A 210 -96.80 -40.59 11.41
C LYS A 210 -97.04 -42.06 11.81
N ALA A 211 -95.97 -42.83 11.99
CA ALA A 211 -96.06 -44.23 12.42
C ALA A 211 -96.56 -44.35 13.87
N GLU A 212 -96.06 -43.54 14.80
CA GLU A 212 -96.46 -43.50 16.21
C GLU A 212 -97.91 -43.00 16.37
N GLU A 213 -98.33 -42.00 15.60
CA GLU A 213 -99.73 -41.57 15.52
C GLU A 213 -100.63 -42.72 15.04
N SER A 214 -100.25 -43.40 13.94
CA SER A 214 -101.00 -44.55 13.42
C SER A 214 -101.03 -45.72 14.40
N ALA A 215 -99.92 -46.02 15.09
CA ALA A 215 -99.82 -47.10 16.06
C ALA A 215 -100.56 -46.78 17.37
N ARG A 216 -100.68 -45.50 17.75
CA ARG A 216 -101.47 -45.06 18.90
C ARG A 216 -102.97 -45.22 18.62
N LEU A 217 -103.42 -44.82 17.44
CA LEU A 217 -104.79 -45.05 16.95
C LEU A 217 -105.08 -46.56 16.82
N GLU A 218 -104.14 -47.34 16.28
CA GLU A 218 -104.28 -48.79 16.16
C GLU A 218 -104.25 -49.50 17.51
N LYS A 219 -103.43 -49.08 18.48
CA LYS A 219 -103.45 -49.63 19.84
C LYS A 219 -104.79 -49.40 20.54
N GLN A 220 -105.37 -48.20 20.44
CA GLN A 220 -106.72 -47.93 20.96
C GLN A 220 -107.77 -48.83 20.30
N ARG A 221 -107.65 -49.07 18.98
CA ARG A 221 -108.52 -50.00 18.25
C ARG A 221 -108.29 -51.46 18.66
N LEU A 222 -107.05 -51.90 18.85
CA LEU A 222 -106.69 -53.28 19.19
C LEU A 222 -107.01 -53.63 20.65
N GLU A 223 -106.92 -52.69 21.59
CA GLU A 223 -107.42 -52.92 22.96
C GLU A 223 -108.95 -53.08 22.99
N ALA A 224 -109.66 -52.37 22.11
CA ALA A 224 -111.10 -52.57 21.89
C ALA A 224 -111.43 -53.88 21.13
N GLU A 225 -110.54 -54.36 20.25
CA GLU A 225 -110.74 -55.58 19.47
C GLU A 225 -110.29 -56.86 20.20
N ALA A 226 -109.25 -56.80 21.04
CA ALA A 226 -108.80 -57.92 21.88
C ALA A 226 -109.88 -58.37 22.86
N ARG A 227 -110.64 -57.42 23.42
CA ARG A 227 -111.87 -57.71 24.20
C ARG A 227 -112.93 -58.49 23.40
N LYS A 228 -112.92 -58.41 22.07
CA LYS A 228 -113.83 -59.19 21.19
C LYS A 228 -113.22 -60.53 20.75
N ARG A 229 -111.91 -60.59 20.50
CA ARG A 229 -111.24 -61.80 19.97
C ARG A 229 -111.04 -62.94 20.98
N ALA A 230 -111.30 -62.71 22.26
CA ALA A 230 -111.45 -63.78 23.26
C ALA A 230 -112.51 -64.84 22.88
N ALA A 231 -113.38 -64.56 21.89
CA ALA A 231 -114.44 -65.48 21.45
C ALA A 231 -114.12 -66.35 20.22
N ALA A 232 -113.13 -66.03 19.38
CA ALA A 232 -113.23 -66.33 17.95
C ALA A 232 -112.41 -67.51 17.38
N ILE A 233 -111.08 -67.58 17.59
CA ILE A 233 -110.21 -68.41 16.74
C ILE A 233 -109.70 -69.65 17.49
N ARG A 234 -110.55 -70.68 17.46
CA ARG A 234 -110.30 -72.03 17.99
C ARG A 234 -110.09 -73.08 16.89
N GLU A 235 -110.21 -72.69 15.60
CA GLU A 235 -110.71 -73.58 14.55
C GLU A 235 -110.17 -73.26 13.13
N GLN A 236 -108.89 -72.91 12.99
CA GLN A 236 -108.24 -72.67 11.68
C GLN A 236 -107.04 -73.63 11.49
N ARG A 237 -107.26 -74.95 11.49
CA ARG A 237 -107.61 -75.79 10.32
C ARG A 237 -106.55 -75.81 9.22
N ARG A 238 -106.22 -77.05 8.82
CA ARG A 238 -105.83 -77.53 7.48
C ARG A 238 -104.75 -76.70 6.75
N LEU A 239 -103.56 -77.25 6.57
CA LEU A 239 -103.27 -78.24 5.52
C LEU A 239 -103.71 -77.77 4.12
N ASP A 240 -102.77 -77.95 3.19
CA ASP A 240 -102.91 -78.40 1.80
C ASP A 240 -102.35 -77.44 0.75
N SER A 241 -101.54 -77.87 -0.23
CA SER A 241 -100.63 -79.02 -0.42
C SER A 241 -100.01 -78.79 -1.82
N ILE A 242 -100.02 -79.75 -2.76
CA ILE A 242 -99.45 -79.62 -4.11
C ILE A 242 -97.91 -79.44 -4.12
N ALA A 243 -97.22 -80.33 -3.40
CA ALA A 243 -95.89 -80.77 -3.81
C ALA A 243 -96.01 -81.97 -4.78
N LYS A 244 -94.95 -82.24 -5.56
CA LYS A 244 -94.74 -83.40 -6.48
C LYS A 244 -95.34 -83.30 -7.90
N ALA A 245 -94.71 -82.51 -8.78
CA ALA A 245 -94.90 -82.65 -10.24
C ALA A 245 -93.64 -82.32 -11.07
N GLU A 246 -92.97 -81.18 -10.84
CA GLU A 246 -91.92 -80.65 -11.75
C GLU A 246 -90.47 -81.04 -11.38
N GLU A 247 -90.29 -81.96 -10.45
CA GLU A 247 -88.99 -82.26 -9.80
C GLU A 247 -87.95 -82.90 -10.76
N SER A 248 -88.40 -83.61 -11.79
CA SER A 248 -87.54 -84.39 -12.70
C SER A 248 -86.79 -83.57 -13.76
N ALA A 249 -87.38 -82.49 -14.27
CA ALA A 249 -86.74 -81.65 -15.31
C ALA A 249 -85.67 -80.69 -14.75
N ARG A 250 -85.66 -80.46 -13.42
CA ARG A 250 -84.82 -79.44 -12.76
C ARG A 250 -83.38 -79.89 -12.55
N LEU A 251 -83.15 -81.20 -12.42
CA LEU A 251 -81.86 -81.80 -12.03
C LEU A 251 -80.79 -81.76 -13.14
N GLU A 252 -81.18 -81.98 -14.40
CA GLU A 252 -80.26 -81.95 -15.56
C GLU A 252 -79.62 -80.55 -15.71
N LYS A 253 -80.46 -79.50 -15.68
CA LYS A 253 -80.05 -78.10 -15.86
C LYS A 253 -79.13 -77.59 -14.73
N GLN A 254 -79.36 -78.03 -13.49
CA GLN A 254 -78.55 -77.62 -12.34
C GLN A 254 -77.09 -78.09 -12.45
N ARG A 255 -76.83 -79.24 -13.09
CA ARG A 255 -75.49 -79.82 -13.18
C ARG A 255 -74.54 -78.99 -14.05
N LEU A 256 -75.02 -78.51 -15.20
CA LEU A 256 -74.25 -77.65 -16.11
C LEU A 256 -74.05 -76.23 -15.56
N GLU A 257 -75.07 -75.65 -14.91
CA GLU A 257 -74.94 -74.34 -14.26
C GLU A 257 -73.92 -74.35 -13.10
N ALA A 258 -73.82 -75.45 -12.35
CA ALA A 258 -72.90 -75.57 -11.23
C ALA A 258 -71.43 -75.56 -11.67
N GLU A 259 -71.08 -76.19 -12.79
CA GLU A 259 -69.70 -76.20 -13.29
C GLU A 259 -69.28 -74.82 -13.84
N ALA A 260 -70.17 -74.15 -14.57
CA ALA A 260 -69.94 -72.78 -15.04
C ALA A 260 -69.72 -71.80 -13.86
N ARG A 261 -70.51 -71.91 -12.79
CA ARG A 261 -70.35 -71.09 -11.57
C ARG A 261 -69.02 -71.35 -10.87
N LYS A 262 -68.54 -72.60 -10.80
CA LYS A 262 -67.23 -72.93 -10.20
C LYS A 262 -66.07 -72.30 -10.98
N ARG A 263 -66.07 -72.38 -12.32
CA ARG A 263 -65.02 -71.74 -13.16
C ARG A 263 -65.05 -70.21 -13.04
N ALA A 264 -66.25 -69.60 -13.01
CA ALA A 264 -66.40 -68.15 -12.84
C ALA A 264 -65.97 -67.64 -11.45
N ALA A 265 -66.16 -68.44 -10.39
CA ALA A 265 -65.70 -68.12 -9.04
C ALA A 265 -64.16 -68.17 -8.94
N ALA A 266 -63.52 -69.21 -9.48
CA ALA A 266 -62.06 -69.35 -9.47
C ALA A 266 -61.36 -68.17 -10.18
N ILE A 267 -61.85 -67.77 -11.36
CA ILE A 267 -61.29 -66.63 -12.11
C ILE A 267 -61.48 -65.30 -11.36
N ARG A 268 -62.58 -65.12 -10.62
CA ARG A 268 -62.78 -63.93 -9.78
C ARG A 268 -61.82 -63.89 -8.59
N GLU A 269 -61.62 -65.00 -7.90
CA GLU A 269 -60.74 -65.02 -6.72
C GLU A 269 -59.27 -64.84 -7.12
N GLN A 270 -58.82 -65.45 -8.22
CA GLN A 270 -57.45 -65.24 -8.71
C GLN A 270 -57.20 -63.77 -9.11
N ARG A 271 -58.14 -63.12 -9.82
CA ARG A 271 -58.06 -61.68 -10.13
C ARG A 271 -58.09 -60.79 -8.88
N ARG A 272 -58.78 -61.21 -7.82
CA ARG A 272 -58.85 -60.49 -6.54
C ARG A 272 -57.52 -60.57 -5.80
N LEU A 273 -56.91 -61.75 -5.72
CA LEU A 273 -55.60 -61.95 -5.09
C LEU A 273 -54.49 -61.19 -5.83
N ASP A 274 -54.45 -61.24 -7.17
CA ASP A 274 -53.50 -60.45 -7.98
C ASP A 274 -53.66 -58.93 -7.77
N SER A 275 -54.90 -58.46 -7.55
CA SER A 275 -55.19 -57.05 -7.30
C SER A 275 -54.78 -56.61 -5.88
N ILE A 276 -54.97 -57.48 -4.89
CA ILE A 276 -54.53 -57.24 -3.51
C ILE A 276 -53.00 -57.21 -3.44
N ALA A 277 -52.31 -58.18 -4.04
CA ALA A 277 -50.84 -58.23 -4.05
C ALA A 277 -50.22 -56.95 -4.64
N LYS A 278 -50.77 -56.45 -5.76
CA LYS A 278 -50.32 -55.17 -6.37
C LYS A 278 -50.65 -53.94 -5.52
N ALA A 279 -51.77 -53.93 -4.80
CA ALA A 279 -52.12 -52.86 -3.86
C ALA A 279 -51.20 -52.86 -2.63
N GLU A 280 -50.85 -54.03 -2.10
CA GLU A 280 -49.93 -54.17 -0.97
C GLU A 280 -48.48 -53.82 -1.34
N GLU A 281 -48.01 -54.23 -2.53
CA GLU A 281 -46.69 -53.87 -3.03
C GLU A 281 -46.55 -52.36 -3.25
N SER A 282 -47.53 -51.73 -3.90
CA SER A 282 -47.54 -50.27 -4.11
C SER A 282 -47.64 -49.50 -2.79
N ALA A 283 -48.49 -49.91 -1.85
CA ALA A 283 -48.57 -49.30 -0.52
C ALA A 283 -47.26 -49.46 0.28
N ARG A 284 -46.56 -50.59 0.15
CA ARG A 284 -45.26 -50.84 0.79
C ARG A 284 -44.16 -49.96 0.20
N LEU A 285 -44.12 -49.80 -1.13
CA LEU A 285 -43.19 -48.91 -1.82
C LEU A 285 -43.44 -47.44 -1.48
N GLU A 286 -44.71 -47.01 -1.42
CA GLU A 286 -45.06 -45.65 -1.04
C GLU A 286 -44.72 -45.35 0.43
N LYS A 287 -44.98 -46.30 1.35
CA LYS A 287 -44.54 -46.19 2.74
C LYS A 287 -43.01 -46.09 2.85
N GLN A 288 -42.24 -46.92 2.13
CA GLN A 288 -40.78 -46.83 2.12
C GLN A 288 -40.29 -45.49 1.56
N ARG A 289 -40.93 -44.96 0.51
CA ARG A 289 -40.61 -43.64 -0.05
C ARG A 289 -40.88 -42.52 0.95
N LEU A 290 -42.02 -42.53 1.63
CA LEU A 290 -42.38 -41.54 2.66
C LEU A 290 -41.44 -41.62 3.88
N GLU A 291 -41.07 -42.82 4.33
CA GLU A 291 -40.10 -43.01 5.41
C GLU A 291 -38.69 -42.52 5.01
N ALA A 292 -38.25 -42.79 3.77
CA ALA A 292 -36.98 -42.29 3.25
C ALA A 292 -36.97 -40.75 3.13
N GLU A 293 -38.07 -40.15 2.69
CA GLU A 293 -38.22 -38.70 2.63
C GLU A 293 -38.26 -38.05 4.02
N ALA A 294 -38.99 -38.64 4.97
CA ALA A 294 -39.00 -38.21 6.37
C ALA A 294 -37.61 -38.28 7.01
N ARG A 295 -36.84 -39.36 6.75
CA ARG A 295 -35.44 -39.49 7.20
C ARG A 295 -34.54 -38.41 6.58
N LYS A 296 -34.68 -38.11 5.28
CA LYS A 296 -33.94 -37.02 4.61
C LYS A 296 -34.29 -35.64 5.19
N ARG A 297 -35.57 -35.34 5.40
CA ARG A 297 -36.04 -34.09 6.03
C ARG A 297 -35.52 -33.96 7.48
N ALA A 298 -35.56 -35.04 8.27
CA ALA A 298 -35.02 -35.06 9.63
C ALA A 298 -33.49 -34.88 9.68
N ALA A 299 -32.75 -35.45 8.72
CA ALA A 299 -31.31 -35.25 8.59
C ALA A 299 -30.97 -33.79 8.21
N ALA A 300 -31.69 -33.22 7.24
CA ALA A 300 -31.52 -31.82 6.83
C ALA A 300 -31.82 -30.84 7.99
N LEU A 301 -32.89 -31.07 8.75
CA LEU A 301 -33.22 -30.26 9.94
C LEU A 301 -32.18 -30.40 11.06
N ARG A 302 -31.55 -31.57 11.22
CA ARG A 302 -30.46 -31.77 12.19
C ARG A 302 -29.20 -31.01 11.77
N GLU A 303 -28.82 -31.09 10.49
CA GLU A 303 -27.64 -30.37 10.00
C GLU A 303 -27.88 -28.85 10.01
N GLN A 304 -29.08 -28.37 9.65
CA GLN A 304 -29.44 -26.96 9.79
C GLN A 304 -29.30 -26.49 11.25
N ARG A 305 -29.88 -27.22 12.22
CA ARG A 305 -29.74 -26.88 13.65
C ARG A 305 -28.29 -26.92 14.14
N ARG A 306 -27.46 -27.81 13.59
CA ARG A 306 -26.02 -27.88 13.89
C ARG A 306 -25.29 -26.65 13.36
N LEU A 307 -25.54 -26.25 12.11
CA LEU A 307 -24.97 -25.05 11.50
C LEU A 307 -25.43 -23.78 12.23
N ASP A 308 -26.72 -23.66 12.57
CA ASP A 308 -27.26 -22.54 13.37
C ASP A 308 -26.61 -22.47 14.77
N SER A 309 -26.28 -23.63 15.36
CA SER A 309 -25.60 -23.71 16.66
C SER A 309 -24.12 -23.33 16.57
N ILE A 310 -23.43 -23.74 15.49
CA ILE A 310 -22.05 -23.34 15.20
C ILE A 310 -21.98 -21.82 14.99
N ALA A 311 -22.87 -21.25 14.16
CA ALA A 311 -22.92 -19.81 13.90
C ALA A 311 -23.12 -19.00 15.19
N LYS A 312 -24.01 -19.44 16.09
CA LYS A 312 -24.21 -18.81 17.41
C LYS A 312 -23.00 -18.95 18.33
N ALA A 313 -22.30 -20.09 18.30
CA ALA A 313 -21.08 -20.29 19.08
C ALA A 313 -19.92 -19.41 18.57
N GLU A 314 -19.78 -19.27 17.25
CA GLU A 314 -18.80 -18.38 16.62
C GLU A 314 -19.09 -16.90 16.91
N GLU A 315 -20.36 -16.48 16.86
CA GLU A 315 -20.78 -15.12 17.23
C GLU A 315 -20.51 -14.83 18.72
N ALA A 316 -20.86 -15.76 19.62
CA ALA A 316 -20.56 -15.64 21.04
C ALA A 316 -19.05 -15.57 21.33
N ALA A 317 -18.25 -16.42 20.68
CA ALA A 317 -16.78 -16.40 20.82
C ALA A 317 -16.17 -15.10 20.29
N ARG A 318 -16.72 -14.55 19.18
CA ARG A 318 -16.30 -13.26 18.63
C ARG A 318 -16.63 -12.10 19.57
N LEU A 319 -17.81 -12.09 20.17
CA LEU A 319 -18.22 -11.08 21.15
C LEU A 319 -17.36 -11.14 22.42
N GLU A 320 -17.09 -12.34 22.95
CA GLU A 320 -16.22 -12.49 24.13
C GLU A 320 -14.78 -12.07 23.84
N LYS A 321 -14.24 -12.40 22.67
CA LYS A 321 -12.93 -11.90 22.23
C LYS A 321 -12.90 -10.37 22.18
N GLN A 322 -13.93 -9.72 21.63
CA GLN A 322 -14.03 -8.26 21.61
C GLN A 322 -14.12 -7.66 23.03
N ARG A 323 -14.84 -8.32 23.95
CA ARG A 323 -14.95 -7.90 25.35
C ARG A 323 -13.59 -7.95 26.05
N LEU A 324 -12.86 -9.05 25.90
CA LEU A 324 -11.52 -9.25 26.48
C LEU A 324 -10.49 -8.28 25.88
N GLU A 325 -10.52 -8.03 24.57
CA GLU A 325 -9.66 -7.02 23.93
C GLU A 325 -9.95 -5.60 24.43
N ALA A 326 -11.23 -5.25 24.62
CA ALA A 326 -11.63 -3.95 25.18
C ALA A 326 -11.20 -3.80 26.65
N GLU A 327 -11.30 -4.86 27.45
CA GLU A 327 -10.84 -4.86 28.84
C GLU A 327 -9.31 -4.74 28.93
N ALA A 328 -8.57 -5.50 28.11
CA ALA A 328 -7.11 -5.40 28.04
C ALA A 328 -6.65 -3.97 27.67
N ARG A 329 -7.34 -3.30 26.74
CA ARG A 329 -7.08 -1.89 26.40
C ARG A 329 -7.34 -0.96 27.59
N LYS A 330 -8.44 -1.13 28.32
CA LYS A 330 -8.76 -0.35 29.53
C LYS A 330 -7.70 -0.54 30.62
N ARG A 331 -7.31 -1.78 30.92
CA ARG A 331 -6.25 -2.11 31.89
C ARG A 331 -4.90 -1.48 31.48
N ALA A 332 -4.53 -1.58 30.20
CA ALA A 332 -3.31 -0.95 29.68
C ALA A 332 -3.33 0.58 29.75
N ALA A 333 -4.49 1.22 29.56
CA ALA A 333 -4.64 2.67 29.74
C ALA A 333 -4.48 3.07 31.22
N ALA A 334 -5.14 2.35 32.15
CA ALA A 334 -5.03 2.60 33.58
C ALA A 334 -3.58 2.47 34.10
N ILE A 335 -2.85 1.45 33.66
CA ILE A 335 -1.43 1.26 34.02
C ILE A 335 -0.54 2.41 33.50
N ARG A 336 -0.83 2.94 32.29
CA ARG A 336 -0.09 4.09 31.76
C ARG A 336 -0.37 5.36 32.56
N GLU A 337 -1.62 5.61 32.94
CA GLU A 337 -1.96 6.80 33.73
C GLU A 337 -1.40 6.69 35.15
N GLN A 338 -1.43 5.52 35.79
CA GLN A 338 -0.77 5.31 37.09
C GLN A 338 0.73 5.64 37.01
N ARG A 339 1.45 5.10 36.02
CA ARG A 339 2.89 5.39 35.83
C ARG A 339 3.18 6.87 35.57
N ARG A 340 2.26 7.58 34.90
CA ARG A 340 2.34 9.02 34.67
C ARG A 340 2.15 9.79 35.98
N LEU A 341 1.14 9.45 36.78
CA LEU A 341 0.90 10.05 38.10
C LEU A 341 2.07 9.79 39.05
N ASP A 342 2.61 8.57 39.10
CA ASP A 342 3.79 8.22 39.90
C ASP A 342 5.03 9.04 39.49
N SER A 343 5.16 9.34 38.20
CA SER A 343 6.26 10.15 37.66
C SER A 343 6.09 11.64 37.96
N ILE A 344 4.85 12.15 37.94
CA ILE A 344 4.52 13.51 38.37
C ILE A 344 4.81 13.68 39.86
N ALA A 345 4.34 12.75 40.72
CA ALA A 345 4.59 12.81 42.16
C ALA A 345 6.09 12.84 42.51
N LYS A 346 6.92 12.03 41.83
CA LYS A 346 8.39 12.05 41.99
C LYS A 346 9.03 13.36 41.50
N ALA A 347 8.50 13.96 40.44
CA ALA A 347 8.96 15.27 39.96
C ALA A 347 8.59 16.40 40.94
N GLU A 348 7.39 16.36 41.52
CA GLU A 348 6.95 17.32 42.53
C GLU A 348 7.74 17.19 43.85
N GLU A 349 8.00 15.96 44.30
CA GLU A 349 8.83 15.71 45.49
C GLU A 349 10.27 16.21 45.31
N SER A 350 10.90 15.90 44.17
CA SER A 350 12.26 16.39 43.87
C SER A 350 12.33 17.91 43.76
N ALA A 351 11.35 18.56 43.10
CA ALA A 351 11.23 20.01 43.05
C ALA A 351 11.02 20.64 44.44
N ARG A 352 10.25 20.00 45.32
CA ARG A 352 10.04 20.44 46.71
C ARG A 352 11.33 20.37 47.53
N LEU A 353 12.09 19.27 47.40
CA LEU A 353 13.40 19.10 48.05
C LEU A 353 14.43 20.11 47.55
N GLU A 354 14.46 20.40 46.24
CA GLU A 354 15.35 21.41 45.68
C GLU A 354 14.98 22.83 46.15
N LYS A 355 13.68 23.17 46.21
CA LYS A 355 13.20 24.43 46.79
C LYS A 355 13.64 24.58 48.26
N GLN A 356 13.51 23.53 49.07
CA GLN A 356 13.96 23.55 50.47
C GLN A 356 15.47 23.77 50.58
N ARG A 357 16.29 23.08 49.76
CA ARG A 357 17.76 23.29 49.71
C ARG A 357 18.12 24.72 49.31
N LEU A 358 17.41 25.31 48.35
CA LEU A 358 17.62 26.70 47.92
C LEU A 358 17.23 27.71 49.00
N GLU A 359 16.13 27.49 49.73
CA GLU A 359 15.73 28.32 50.87
C GLU A 359 16.76 28.22 52.01
N GLU A 360 17.27 27.03 52.32
CA GLU A 360 18.30 26.84 53.32
C GLU A 360 19.62 27.50 52.92
N ALA A 361 20.05 27.33 51.66
CA ALA A 361 21.23 28.01 51.11
C ALA A 361 21.10 29.54 51.18
N ARG A 362 19.91 30.10 50.93
CA ARG A 362 19.62 31.53 51.11
C ARG A 362 19.73 31.97 52.57
N LYS A 363 19.19 31.20 53.52
CA LYS A 363 19.32 31.47 54.97
C LYS A 363 20.79 31.46 55.41
N ARG A 364 21.56 30.44 55.01
CA ARG A 364 23.01 30.34 55.28
C ARG A 364 23.79 31.52 54.68
N ALA A 365 23.48 31.91 53.44
CA ALA A 365 24.12 33.06 52.78
C ALA A 365 23.75 34.41 53.43
N ALA A 366 22.54 34.57 53.96
CA ALA A 366 22.14 35.75 54.73
C ALA A 366 22.89 35.81 56.07
N ALA A 367 22.96 34.70 56.81
CA ALA A 367 23.72 34.62 58.06
C ALA A 367 25.22 34.95 57.86
N LEU A 368 25.85 34.40 56.81
CA LEU A 368 27.23 34.72 56.42
C LEU A 368 27.45 36.20 56.07
N ARG A 369 26.45 36.88 55.49
CA ARG A 369 26.53 38.32 55.20
C ARG A 369 26.43 39.15 56.48
N GLU A 370 25.53 38.79 57.39
CA GLU A 370 25.39 39.49 58.66
C GLU A 370 26.63 39.28 59.55
N GLN A 371 27.17 38.06 59.61
CA GLN A 371 28.44 37.79 60.29
C GLN A 371 29.57 38.67 59.73
N ARG A 372 29.77 38.70 58.40
CA ARG A 372 30.78 39.57 57.77
C ARG A 372 30.56 41.06 58.05
N ARG A 373 29.30 41.50 58.18
CA ARG A 373 28.95 42.88 58.55
C ARG A 373 29.34 43.17 60.00
N LEU A 374 29.01 42.27 60.93
CA LEU A 374 29.40 42.37 62.34
C LEU A 374 30.92 42.35 62.51
N ASP A 375 31.64 41.44 61.83
CA ASP A 375 33.11 41.39 61.81
C ASP A 375 33.71 42.69 61.26
N SER A 376 33.07 43.31 60.27
CA SER A 376 33.52 44.59 59.70
C SER A 376 33.26 45.77 60.64
N ILE A 377 32.15 45.76 61.37
CA ILE A 377 31.84 46.75 62.43
C ILE A 377 32.85 46.61 63.57
N ALA A 378 33.08 45.40 64.08
CA ALA A 378 34.05 45.15 65.15
C ALA A 378 35.47 45.61 64.79
N LYS A 379 35.92 45.35 63.55
CA LYS A 379 37.21 45.86 63.03
C LYS A 379 37.24 47.38 62.90
N ALA A 380 36.12 48.01 62.50
CA ALA A 380 36.01 49.45 62.44
C ALA A 380 36.08 50.07 63.84
N GLU A 381 35.37 49.52 64.82
CA GLU A 381 35.40 49.93 66.23
C GLU A 381 36.79 49.75 66.86
N GLU A 382 37.46 48.63 66.61
CA GLU A 382 38.83 48.39 67.03
C GLU A 382 39.79 49.43 66.43
N SER A 383 39.68 49.69 65.11
CA SER A 383 40.51 50.69 64.43
C SER A 383 40.27 52.10 64.98
N ALA A 384 39.01 52.47 65.25
CA ALA A 384 38.65 53.75 65.84
C ALA A 384 39.11 53.88 67.31
N ARG A 385 39.09 52.79 68.08
CA ARG A 385 39.64 52.75 69.44
C ARG A 385 41.17 52.93 69.43
N LEU A 386 41.85 52.26 68.50
CA LEU A 386 43.30 52.34 68.34
C LEU A 386 43.73 53.72 67.82
N GLU A 387 42.94 54.34 66.92
CA GLU A 387 43.13 55.71 66.47
C GLU A 387 42.85 56.72 67.59
N LYS A 388 41.82 56.51 68.42
CA LYS A 388 41.57 57.33 69.62
C LYS A 388 42.73 57.23 70.62
N GLN A 389 43.28 56.04 70.85
CA GLN A 389 44.48 55.86 71.69
C GLN A 389 45.69 56.59 71.09
N ARG A 390 45.95 56.44 69.78
CA ARG A 390 47.02 57.19 69.09
C ARG A 390 46.80 58.70 69.15
N LEU A 391 45.56 59.18 69.07
CA LEU A 391 45.22 60.59 69.17
C LEU A 391 45.40 61.11 70.61
N GLU A 392 45.06 60.32 71.62
CA GLU A 392 45.29 60.64 73.03
C GLU A 392 46.79 60.63 73.37
N GLU A 393 47.55 59.65 72.87
CA GLU A 393 48.99 59.60 72.99
C GLU A 393 49.66 60.76 72.23
N ALA A 394 49.19 61.08 71.02
CA ALA A 394 49.63 62.25 70.27
C ALA A 394 49.26 63.55 70.98
N ARG A 395 48.13 63.62 71.71
CA ARG A 395 47.79 64.76 72.58
C ARG A 395 48.71 64.84 73.80
N LYS A 396 49.04 63.71 74.45
CA LYS A 396 50.01 63.66 75.57
C LYS A 396 51.40 64.05 75.10
N ARG A 397 51.87 63.51 73.97
CA ARG A 397 53.11 63.90 73.29
C ARG A 397 53.08 65.36 72.85
N ALA A 398 51.97 65.89 72.34
CA ALA A 398 51.83 67.30 71.96
C ALA A 398 51.71 68.24 73.17
N ALA A 399 51.21 67.76 74.31
CA ALA A 399 51.21 68.48 75.59
C ALA A 399 52.62 68.49 76.19
N ALA A 400 53.30 67.35 76.22
CA ALA A 400 54.71 67.24 76.60
C ALA A 400 55.62 68.05 75.67
N LEU A 401 55.38 68.04 74.36
CA LEU A 401 56.09 68.86 73.38
C LEU A 401 55.63 70.33 73.44
N ARG A 402 54.45 70.66 73.97
CA ARG A 402 54.05 72.05 74.29
C ARG A 402 54.73 72.55 75.55
N GLU A 403 54.94 71.68 76.54
CA GLU A 403 55.66 72.02 77.78
C GLU A 403 57.17 72.09 77.53
N GLN A 404 57.73 71.12 76.80
CA GLN A 404 59.07 71.22 76.24
C GLN A 404 59.17 72.45 75.33
N ARG A 405 58.19 72.72 74.45
CA ARG A 405 58.17 74.00 73.72
C ARG A 405 57.98 75.21 74.63
N ARG A 406 57.40 75.11 75.83
CA ARG A 406 57.26 76.23 76.77
C ARG A 406 58.59 76.51 77.45
N LEU A 407 59.31 75.48 77.86
CA LEU A 407 60.69 75.55 78.36
C LEU A 407 61.65 76.01 77.26
N ASP A 408 61.58 75.41 76.08
CA ASP A 408 62.27 75.87 74.87
C ASP A 408 61.80 77.26 74.42
N SER A 409 60.61 77.74 74.77
CA SER A 409 60.16 79.12 74.48
C SER A 409 60.60 80.09 75.57
N ILE A 410 60.86 79.64 76.79
CA ILE A 410 61.57 80.43 77.80
C ILE A 410 63.06 80.53 77.43
N ALA A 411 63.63 79.49 76.81
CA ALA A 411 64.96 79.51 76.22
C ALA A 411 65.02 80.32 74.91
N LYS A 412 64.10 80.08 73.97
CA LYS A 412 64.07 80.71 72.63
C LYS A 412 63.36 82.06 72.61
N ALA A 413 62.57 82.48 73.61
CA ALA A 413 62.20 83.90 73.74
C ALA A 413 63.41 84.77 74.16
N LYS A 414 64.53 84.16 74.58
CA LYS A 414 65.83 84.84 74.69
C LYS A 414 66.66 84.80 73.39
N GLU A 415 66.19 84.14 72.33
CA GLU A 415 66.98 83.82 71.12
C GLU A 415 66.25 84.13 69.79
N ALA A 416 64.91 84.20 69.80
CA ALA A 416 64.03 84.25 68.64
C ALA A 416 63.19 85.54 68.54
N GLU A 417 63.59 86.60 69.26
CA GLU A 417 63.29 87.98 68.84
C GLU A 417 63.94 88.30 67.47
N GLN A 418 64.90 87.48 67.02
CA GLN A 418 65.65 87.72 65.78
C GLN A 418 64.94 87.43 64.45
N LYS A 419 63.96 86.50 64.33
CA LYS A 419 63.50 86.02 62.98
C LYS A 419 61.99 85.76 62.78
N ARG A 420 61.28 86.85 62.48
CA ARG A 420 60.31 87.08 61.38
C ARG A 420 59.49 85.88 60.78
N ILE A 421 58.15 85.95 60.96
CA ILE A 421 57.08 86.15 59.93
C ILE A 421 56.99 85.22 58.68
N ALA A 422 55.73 84.81 58.33
CA ALA A 422 55.17 84.16 57.09
C ALA A 422 55.00 82.60 57.10
N LEU A 423 53.80 81.99 56.98
CA LEU A 423 52.86 81.79 55.82
C LEU A 423 53.40 80.86 54.69
N GLU A 424 52.67 79.96 53.99
CA GLU A 424 51.33 79.28 54.11
C GLU A 424 51.12 78.26 52.92
N LYS A 425 50.22 77.23 53.05
CA LYS A 425 49.50 76.49 51.94
C LYS A 425 50.35 75.57 50.97
N LYS A 426 49.86 74.67 50.07
CA LYS A 426 48.55 74.38 49.39
C LYS A 426 48.39 72.92 48.79
N GLN A 427 47.36 72.67 47.94
CA GLN A 427 46.83 71.40 47.33
C GLN A 427 47.53 70.96 45.99
N PRO A 428 47.12 69.98 45.08
CA PRO A 428 45.85 69.18 44.88
C PRO A 428 45.85 67.74 44.20
N LYS A 429 44.65 67.07 44.13
CA LYS A 429 43.96 66.21 43.07
C LYS A 429 44.73 65.14 42.20
N GLU A 430 44.14 64.05 41.65
CA GLU A 430 43.06 63.97 40.60
C GLU A 430 42.37 62.57 40.38
N LYS A 431 41.50 62.40 39.34
CA LYS A 431 40.56 61.26 39.08
C LYS A 431 40.62 60.71 37.62
N LYS A 432 40.05 59.51 37.35
CA LYS A 432 39.80 58.94 35.99
C LYS A 432 38.30 58.60 35.71
N LYS A 433 37.94 58.43 34.42
CA LYS A 433 36.58 58.32 33.85
C LYS A 433 36.34 56.96 33.16
N ILE A 434 35.08 56.58 32.88
CA ILE A 434 34.65 55.31 32.25
C ILE A 434 33.74 55.59 31.03
N ASP A 435 33.79 54.72 30.00
CA ASP A 435 33.07 54.83 28.72
C ASP A 435 31.83 53.91 28.64
N ILE A 436 30.78 54.38 27.98
CA ILE A 436 29.43 53.80 27.92
C ILE A 436 29.19 52.95 26.65
N LYS A 437 29.93 53.19 25.55
CA LYS A 437 29.69 52.53 24.24
C LYS A 437 29.92 51.01 24.23
N ALA A 438 30.70 50.48 25.17
CA ALA A 438 30.97 49.05 25.27
C ALA A 438 29.75 48.22 25.72
N LEU A 439 28.84 48.82 26.51
CA LEU A 439 27.75 48.10 27.17
C LEU A 439 26.61 47.74 26.20
N GLU A 440 26.30 48.62 25.24
CA GLU A 440 25.22 48.40 24.26
C GLU A 440 25.56 47.28 23.26
N ARG A 441 26.81 47.22 22.80
CA ARG A 441 27.29 46.17 21.88
C ARG A 441 27.19 44.76 22.49
N GLN A 442 27.25 44.65 23.82
CA GLN A 442 27.06 43.38 24.54
C GLN A 442 25.59 42.94 24.61
N LYS A 443 24.64 43.88 24.58
CA LYS A 443 23.19 43.60 24.60
C LYS A 443 22.73 42.92 23.30
N PHE A 444 23.15 43.44 22.15
CA PHE A 444 22.85 42.90 20.80
C PHE A 444 23.41 41.48 20.56
N ARG A 445 24.55 41.13 21.18
CA ARG A 445 25.11 39.77 21.12
C ARG A 445 24.25 38.75 21.86
N ARG A 446 23.70 39.09 23.03
CA ARG A 446 22.98 38.13 23.89
C ARG A 446 21.54 37.82 23.43
N THR A 447 20.90 38.72 22.69
CA THR A 447 19.50 38.59 22.21
C THR A 447 19.38 38.05 20.78
N CYS A 448 18.30 37.34 20.47
CA CYS A 448 18.02 36.87 19.12
C CYS A 448 17.34 37.98 18.30
N HIS A 449 17.94 38.38 17.18
CA HIS A 449 17.36 39.30 16.20
C HIS A 449 17.04 38.56 14.90
N TYR A 450 15.82 38.74 14.41
CA TYR A 450 15.27 38.06 13.24
C TYR A 450 15.05 39.02 12.08
N ALA A 451 15.28 38.54 10.86
CA ALA A 451 14.83 39.15 9.62
C ALA A 451 13.41 38.65 9.27
N MET A 452 13.13 37.37 9.56
CA MET A 452 11.82 36.73 9.44
C MET A 452 11.66 35.73 10.59
N ASN A 453 10.50 35.67 11.22
CA ASN A 453 10.19 34.72 12.31
C ASN A 453 8.68 34.50 12.33
N GLU A 454 8.21 33.80 11.32
CA GLU A 454 6.80 33.72 10.92
C GLU A 454 6.35 32.26 10.85
N PHE A 455 5.04 32.05 10.84
CA PHE A 455 4.44 30.75 10.61
C PHE A 455 3.81 30.76 9.22
N ASP A 456 4.31 29.92 8.31
CA ASP A 456 3.77 29.78 6.97
C ASP A 456 2.52 28.90 7.03
N TYR A 457 1.35 29.54 6.97
CA TYR A 457 0.05 28.88 7.03
C TYR A 457 -0.22 27.93 5.85
N ILE A 458 0.49 28.07 4.72
CA ILE A 458 0.34 27.23 3.54
C ILE A 458 1.15 25.94 3.71
N SER A 459 2.40 26.03 4.16
CA SER A 459 3.22 24.83 4.40
C SER A 459 3.08 24.22 5.81
N GLN A 460 2.36 24.89 6.72
CA GLN A 460 2.26 24.55 8.15
C GLN A 460 3.61 24.50 8.88
N GLU A 461 4.63 25.20 8.36
CA GLU A 461 5.98 25.21 8.91
C GLU A 461 6.32 26.58 9.51
N LYS A 462 6.97 26.58 10.67
CA LYS A 462 7.61 27.79 11.19
C LYS A 462 8.86 28.10 10.36
N ILE A 463 8.96 29.34 9.89
CA ILE A 463 10.12 29.85 9.15
C ILE A 463 10.83 30.90 10.00
N ILE A 464 12.11 30.66 10.29
CA ILE A 464 12.98 31.55 11.05
C ILE A 464 14.19 31.88 10.18
N LEU A 465 14.47 33.16 10.00
CA LEU A 465 15.72 33.68 9.45
C LEU A 465 16.25 34.74 10.41
N THR A 466 17.44 34.51 10.97
CA THR A 466 18.08 35.54 11.81
C THR A 466 18.55 36.71 10.97
N LYS A 467 18.68 37.92 11.56
CA LYS A 467 19.41 39.01 10.87
C LYS A 467 20.87 38.61 10.62
N LYS A 468 21.48 39.22 9.59
CA LYS A 468 22.90 39.13 9.25
C LYS A 468 23.80 39.56 10.42
N TYR A 469 24.64 38.64 10.92
CA TYR A 469 25.65 38.94 11.93
C TYR A 469 27.05 38.89 11.33
N ASN A 470 27.79 39.99 11.43
CA ASN A 470 29.18 40.03 10.97
C ASN A 470 30.08 39.28 11.96
N LEU A 471 30.74 38.22 11.47
CA LEU A 471 31.80 37.51 12.18
C LEU A 471 33.14 38.24 12.05
N SER A 472 33.37 38.91 10.92
CA SER A 472 34.50 39.80 10.66
C SER A 472 34.07 40.88 9.66
N LYS A 473 34.98 41.79 9.29
CA LYS A 473 34.75 42.83 8.27
C LYS A 473 34.19 42.26 6.94
N ASN A 474 34.65 41.08 6.52
CA ASN A 474 34.35 40.49 5.21
C ASN A 474 33.55 39.18 5.31
N LEU A 475 33.12 38.74 6.50
CA LEU A 475 32.33 37.53 6.68
C LEU A 475 31.14 37.78 7.60
N SER A 476 29.99 37.33 7.16
CA SER A 476 28.73 37.41 7.88
C SER A 476 28.01 36.07 7.85
N VAL A 477 27.22 35.80 8.89
CA VAL A 477 26.51 34.53 9.06
C VAL A 477 25.05 34.76 9.46
N GLU A 478 24.18 33.95 8.87
CA GLU A 478 22.74 33.91 9.10
C GLU A 478 22.31 32.47 9.38
N LEU A 479 21.38 32.28 10.31
CA LEU A 479 20.79 30.99 10.63
C LEU A 479 19.36 30.96 10.11
N TYR A 480 19.03 29.88 9.40
CA TYR A 480 17.72 29.65 8.79
C TYR A 480 17.13 28.35 9.30
N LYS A 481 15.82 28.34 9.55
CA LYS A 481 15.05 27.15 9.88
C LYS A 481 13.72 27.19 9.13
N LYS A 482 13.38 26.08 8.49
CA LYS A 482 12.05 25.82 7.94
C LYS A 482 11.62 24.43 8.38
N GLY A 483 10.53 24.37 9.16
CA GLY A 483 10.08 23.14 9.81
C GLY A 483 11.17 22.53 10.69
N GLY A 484 11.52 21.27 10.41
CA GLY A 484 12.58 20.54 11.11
C GLY A 484 14.00 20.72 10.54
N LYS A 485 14.17 21.43 9.42
CA LYS A 485 15.48 21.62 8.76
C LYS A 485 16.11 22.93 9.21
N VAL A 486 17.41 22.89 9.52
CA VAL A 486 18.23 24.06 9.86
C VAL A 486 19.36 24.18 8.84
N ASP A 487 19.55 25.38 8.31
CA ASP A 487 20.63 25.75 7.41
C ASP A 487 21.43 26.91 8.02
N VAL A 488 22.70 27.00 7.65
CA VAL A 488 23.58 28.14 7.95
C VAL A 488 24.03 28.78 6.63
N PHE A 489 23.92 30.09 6.55
CA PHE A 489 24.41 30.89 5.44
C PHE A 489 25.71 31.59 5.84
N PHE A 490 26.75 31.46 5.02
CA PHE A 490 28.02 32.18 5.16
C PHE A 490 28.17 33.12 3.96
N ASN A 491 28.07 34.42 4.20
CA ASN A 491 28.02 35.44 3.17
C ASN A 491 29.28 36.32 3.24
N SER A 492 30.04 36.37 2.15
CA SER A 492 31.32 37.11 2.05
C SER A 492 31.49 37.79 0.70
N SER A 493 32.08 38.99 0.72
CA SER A 493 32.44 39.78 -0.49
C SER A 493 33.83 39.44 -1.04
N LEU A 494 34.40 38.30 -0.63
CA LEU A 494 35.67 37.81 -1.17
C LEU A 494 35.40 37.04 -2.46
N ASN A 495 36.03 37.47 -3.57
CA ASN A 495 36.01 36.70 -4.81
C ASN A 495 36.85 35.42 -4.64
N LEU A 496 36.20 34.26 -4.71
CA LEU A 496 36.81 32.92 -4.61
C LEU A 496 36.43 32.03 -5.82
N GLY A 497 36.01 32.65 -6.92
CA GLY A 497 35.23 32.00 -7.98
C GLY A 497 33.82 31.68 -7.51
N CYS A 498 33.13 30.79 -8.23
CA CYS A 498 31.77 30.39 -7.90
C CYS A 498 31.65 29.61 -6.58
N VAL A 499 30.48 29.74 -5.95
CA VAL A 499 29.98 28.80 -4.93
C VAL A 499 29.10 27.78 -5.64
N SER A 500 29.48 26.50 -5.64
CA SER A 500 28.75 25.45 -6.35
C SER A 500 28.53 24.18 -5.50
N GLY A 501 27.31 23.66 -5.59
CA GLY A 501 26.91 22.37 -5.02
C GLY A 501 27.20 21.17 -5.95
N TYR A 502 27.51 21.42 -7.23
CA TYR A 502 27.46 20.45 -8.33
C TYR A 502 28.80 20.34 -9.08
N SER A 503 29.85 19.79 -8.45
CA SER A 503 31.07 19.37 -9.16
C SER A 503 31.98 18.50 -8.28
N SER A 504 33.05 17.97 -8.88
CA SER A 504 34.22 17.42 -8.16
C SER A 504 34.99 18.47 -7.34
N LYS A 505 34.73 19.77 -7.57
CA LYS A 505 35.27 20.92 -6.83
C LYS A 505 34.19 21.58 -5.96
N LYS A 506 33.39 20.77 -5.26
CA LYS A 506 32.27 21.25 -4.44
C LYS A 506 32.73 22.28 -3.40
N SER A 507 32.07 23.44 -3.39
CA SER A 507 32.37 24.52 -2.45
C SER A 507 32.05 24.10 -1.01
N TYR A 508 32.89 24.55 -0.08
CA TYR A 508 32.75 24.21 1.34
C TYR A 508 33.20 25.35 2.26
N VAL A 509 32.71 25.31 3.50
CA VAL A 509 33.15 26.17 4.59
C VAL A 509 33.61 25.29 5.75
N LYS A 510 34.81 25.53 6.28
CA LYS A 510 35.30 24.88 7.52
C LYS A 510 35.37 25.89 8.65
N VAL A 511 34.61 25.64 9.71
CA VAL A 511 34.68 26.41 10.96
C VAL A 511 35.59 25.65 11.92
N GLN A 512 36.75 26.22 12.27
CA GLN A 512 37.61 25.70 13.32
C GLN A 512 37.30 26.42 14.63
N LEU A 513 37.18 25.66 15.72
CA LEU A 513 36.91 26.17 17.06
C LEU A 513 38.19 26.25 17.91
N THR A 514 38.17 27.01 19.00
CA THR A 514 39.35 27.16 19.88
C THR A 514 39.73 25.86 20.61
N ASN A 515 38.81 24.90 20.75
CA ASN A 515 39.08 23.54 21.24
C ASN A 515 39.59 22.57 20.15
N ASN A 516 40.05 23.11 19.01
CA ASN A 516 40.56 22.39 17.84
C ASN A 516 39.56 21.47 17.11
N LYS A 517 38.28 21.43 17.50
CA LYS A 517 37.25 20.77 16.68
C LYS A 517 36.98 21.57 15.40
N VAL A 518 36.65 20.87 14.31
CA VAL A 518 36.36 21.45 13.01
C VAL A 518 35.01 20.96 12.52
N VAL A 519 34.17 21.86 12.01
CA VAL A 519 32.91 21.53 11.35
C VAL A 519 33.00 21.94 9.89
N THR A 520 32.78 20.99 8.98
CA THR A 520 32.78 21.23 7.53
C THR A 520 31.34 21.25 7.02
N PHE A 521 30.99 22.33 6.33
CA PHE A 521 29.74 22.49 5.58
C PHE A 521 30.04 22.36 4.09
N TYR A 522 29.15 21.73 3.34
CA TYR A 522 29.19 21.69 1.88
C TYR A 522 27.99 22.45 1.30
N HIS A 523 28.18 23.11 0.16
CA HIS A 523 27.10 23.91 -0.44
C HIS A 523 25.91 23.03 -0.84
N THR A 524 24.70 23.47 -0.51
CA THR A 524 23.44 22.74 -0.76
C THR A 524 22.50 23.42 -1.74
N TYR A 525 22.91 24.55 -2.34
CA TYR A 525 22.10 25.34 -3.27
C TYR A 525 22.66 25.33 -4.70
N GLY A 526 22.04 26.10 -5.60
CA GLY A 526 22.50 26.31 -6.97
C GLY A 526 23.90 26.95 -7.04
N THR A 527 24.50 26.94 -8.23
CA THR A 527 25.78 27.63 -8.47
C THR A 527 25.55 29.14 -8.52
N ASN A 528 26.23 29.91 -7.65
CA ASN A 528 26.30 31.38 -7.73
C ASN A 528 27.76 31.78 -8.03
N CYS A 529 27.98 32.71 -8.95
CA CYS A 529 29.30 33.19 -9.36
C CYS A 529 29.49 34.70 -9.12
N SER A 530 28.62 35.33 -8.31
CA SER A 530 28.69 36.77 -7.99
C SER A 530 29.47 37.00 -6.69
N ASP A 531 28.79 36.99 -5.55
CA ASP A 531 29.39 37.01 -4.22
C ASP A 531 29.52 35.58 -3.65
N PHE A 532 30.34 35.41 -2.60
CA PHE A 532 30.41 34.15 -1.87
C PHE A 532 29.16 33.99 -0.98
N GLU A 533 28.05 33.58 -1.60
CA GLU A 533 26.78 33.24 -0.95
C GLU A 533 26.71 31.73 -0.72
N PHE A 534 27.18 31.28 0.45
CA PHE A 534 27.26 29.86 0.76
C PHE A 534 26.11 29.42 1.66
N LYS A 535 25.39 28.37 1.24
CA LYS A 535 24.35 27.71 2.05
C LYS A 535 24.80 26.30 2.44
N GLY A 536 24.89 26.02 3.73
CA GLY A 536 25.18 24.69 4.27
C GLY A 536 24.05 24.16 5.15
N SER A 537 23.70 22.87 4.99
CA SER A 537 22.81 22.18 5.93
C SER A 537 23.51 21.98 7.28
N LEU A 538 22.78 22.13 8.38
CA LEU A 538 23.31 22.13 9.74
C LEU A 538 22.64 21.01 10.58
N SER A 539 23.40 19.95 10.90
CA SER A 539 22.91 18.82 11.69
C SER A 539 22.94 19.09 13.20
N LYS A 540 22.18 18.31 14.00
CA LYS A 540 22.16 18.42 15.47
C LYS A 540 23.52 18.14 16.09
N GLU A 541 24.28 17.22 15.51
CA GLU A 541 25.64 16.86 15.91
C GLU A 541 26.59 18.02 15.63
N GLN A 542 26.49 18.64 14.44
CA GLN A 542 27.26 19.84 14.09
C GLN A 542 26.92 21.03 15.00
N MET A 543 25.64 21.27 15.33
CA MET A 543 25.23 22.29 16.29
C MET A 543 25.84 22.03 17.67
N THR A 544 25.85 20.77 18.12
CA THR A 544 26.47 20.37 19.40
C THR A 544 27.98 20.64 19.40
N VAL A 545 28.67 20.35 18.29
CA VAL A 545 30.10 20.67 18.14
C VAL A 545 30.33 22.19 18.13
N LEU A 546 29.56 22.96 17.36
CA LEU A 546 29.67 24.42 17.28
C LEU A 546 29.37 25.14 18.60
N LYS A 547 28.58 24.54 19.48
CA LYS A 547 28.35 25.01 20.87
C LYS A 547 29.47 24.66 21.85
N SER A 548 30.49 23.89 21.46
CA SER A 548 31.50 23.40 22.41
C SER A 548 32.67 24.36 22.65
N ALA A 549 32.86 25.38 21.80
CA ALA A 549 33.88 26.41 21.96
C ALA A 549 33.64 27.60 21.00
N PRO A 550 34.20 28.79 21.28
CA PRO A 550 34.22 29.91 20.32
C PRO A 550 34.94 29.57 19.00
N ILE A 551 34.61 30.33 17.95
CA ILE A 551 35.26 30.26 16.64
C ILE A 551 36.71 30.74 16.75
N LYS A 552 37.64 29.94 16.21
CA LYS A 552 39.06 30.26 16.03
C LYS A 552 39.34 30.82 14.64
N SER A 553 38.84 30.16 13.60
CA SER A 553 38.92 30.61 12.21
C SER A 553 37.80 30.02 11.35
N VAL A 554 37.56 30.63 10.19
CA VAL A 554 36.64 30.14 9.16
C VAL A 554 37.36 30.12 7.81
N LEU A 555 37.52 28.93 7.22
CA LEU A 555 38.04 28.74 5.86
C LEU A 555 36.87 28.66 4.88
N LEU A 556 36.87 29.56 3.89
CA LEU A 556 35.93 29.58 2.77
C LEU A 556 36.61 28.94 1.54
N LYS A 557 35.94 28.04 0.82
CA LYS A 557 36.43 27.44 -0.43
C LYS A 557 35.39 27.58 -1.55
N GLY A 558 35.72 28.37 -2.57
CA GLY A 558 35.00 28.45 -3.85
C GLY A 558 35.60 27.50 -4.89
N THR A 559 35.11 27.56 -6.13
CA THR A 559 35.60 26.73 -7.24
C THR A 559 37.04 27.02 -7.65
N GLU A 560 37.51 28.26 -7.42
CA GLU A 560 38.81 28.75 -7.87
C GLU A 560 39.74 29.09 -6.69
N GLY A 561 39.23 29.82 -5.69
CA GLY A 561 40.00 30.32 -4.55
C GLY A 561 39.66 29.66 -3.22
N SER A 562 40.47 29.94 -2.19
CA SER A 562 40.15 29.72 -0.78
C SER A 562 40.72 30.85 0.08
N SER A 563 40.03 31.22 1.15
CA SER A 563 40.50 32.23 2.10
C SER A 563 40.19 31.79 3.53
N GLU A 564 41.20 31.83 4.41
CA GLU A 564 41.01 31.62 5.84
C GLU A 564 40.88 32.95 6.59
N ILE A 565 39.81 33.06 7.38
CA ILE A 565 39.48 34.23 8.18
C ILE A 565 39.72 33.89 9.65
N SER A 566 40.87 34.31 10.17
CA SER A 566 41.28 34.08 11.57
C SER A 566 40.91 35.24 12.51
N ASN A 567 40.80 36.47 11.99
CA ASN A 567 40.37 37.62 12.80
C ASN A 567 38.84 37.69 12.89
N ILE A 568 38.30 36.97 13.88
CA ILE A 568 36.86 36.89 14.15
C ILE A 568 36.49 37.86 15.29
N ASP A 569 35.69 38.88 14.97
CA ASP A 569 35.15 39.90 15.88
C ASP A 569 34.07 39.35 16.83
N TYR A 570 33.35 38.30 16.38
CA TYR A 570 32.26 37.68 17.14
C TYR A 570 32.46 36.16 17.27
N LYS A 571 33.45 35.78 18.09
CA LYS A 571 33.87 34.39 18.27
C LYS A 571 32.79 33.53 18.91
N GLU A 572 31.92 34.13 19.70
CA GLU A 572 30.85 33.46 20.43
C GLU A 572 29.56 33.27 19.62
N PHE A 573 29.55 33.59 18.32
CA PHE A 573 28.34 33.57 17.48
C PHE A 573 27.52 32.27 17.61
N PHE A 574 28.13 31.10 17.45
CA PHE A 574 27.38 29.84 17.52
C PHE A 574 26.92 29.49 18.94
N LEU A 575 27.68 29.88 19.98
CA LEU A 575 27.28 29.77 21.39
C LEU A 575 26.04 30.63 21.67
N ASP A 576 26.04 31.87 21.18
CA ASP A 576 24.99 32.86 21.43
C ASP A 576 23.73 32.66 20.58
N LYS A 577 23.87 32.23 19.32
CA LYS A 577 22.82 32.33 18.30
C LYS A 577 22.20 31.02 17.84
N LEU A 578 22.83 29.85 18.03
CA LEU A 578 22.19 28.57 17.64
C LEU A 578 20.86 28.34 18.37
N LYS A 579 20.73 28.82 19.61
CA LYS A 579 19.48 28.83 20.39
C LYS A 579 18.31 29.58 19.71
N CYS A 580 18.58 30.44 18.73
CA CYS A 580 17.57 31.20 18.01
C CYS A 580 16.84 30.36 16.93
N VAL A 581 17.36 29.16 16.62
CA VAL A 581 16.79 28.23 15.61
C VAL A 581 16.63 26.80 16.13
N GLU A 582 16.74 26.57 17.44
CA GLU A 582 16.46 25.24 18.04
C GLU A 582 14.96 24.92 18.13
#